data_AF-A0A1J1LFZ3-F1
#
_entry.id   AF-A0A1J1LFZ3-F1
#
_cell.length_a   1.000
_cell.length_b   1.000
_cell.length_c   1.000
_cell.angle_alpha   90.00
_cell.angle_beta   90.00
_cell.angle_gamma   90.00
#
_symmetry.space_group_name_H-M   'P 1'
#
loop_
_entity.id
_entity.type
_entity.pdbx_description
1 polymer ?
#
loop_
_entity_poly.entity_id
_entity_poly.type
_entity_poly.pdbx_seq_one_letter_code
_entity_poly.pdbx_strand_id
1 'polypeptide(L)'
;MKSEQVITFFSDIITHKPELFQGEILKDLTRLETVLDDSETEPEPERIESVTEAIIEFCDVNPEIHSQLTEMVSEPELNSSETLGENQVQLLSDSIKKVLDLHFLNPPNI
;
A
#
# COMPACT_ATOMS: atom_id res chain seq x y z
N MET A 1 14.35 6.61 -0.48
CA MET A 1 13.52 5.86 -1.43
C MET A 1 12.67 6.89 -2.19
N LYS A 2 12.34 6.68 -3.48
CA LYS A 2 11.44 7.61 -4.19
C LYS A 2 9.98 7.32 -3.81
N SER A 3 9.15 8.34 -3.70
CA SER A 3 7.73 8.24 -3.35
C SER A 3 6.97 7.22 -4.21
N GLU A 4 7.15 7.30 -5.52
CA GLU A 4 6.54 6.36 -6.47
C GLU A 4 7.00 4.90 -6.26
N GLN A 5 8.27 4.67 -5.89
CA GLN A 5 8.77 3.31 -5.57
C GLN A 5 8.14 2.77 -4.29
N VAL A 6 7.93 3.62 -3.29
CA VAL A 6 7.24 3.23 -2.04
C VAL A 6 5.82 2.77 -2.35
N ILE A 7 5.07 3.56 -3.12
CA ILE A 7 3.70 3.22 -3.55
C ILE A 7 3.70 1.92 -4.35
N THR A 8 4.63 1.75 -5.29
CA THR A 8 4.74 0.54 -6.11
C THR A 8 4.95 -0.70 -5.27
N PHE A 9 5.99 -0.72 -4.43
CA PHE A 9 6.33 -1.90 -3.64
C PHE A 9 5.27 -2.19 -2.59
N PHE A 10 4.68 -1.16 -1.99
CA PHE A 10 3.59 -1.35 -1.05
C PHE A 10 2.35 -1.95 -1.73
N SER A 11 2.00 -1.50 -2.94
CA SER A 11 0.93 -2.10 -3.75
C SER A 11 1.23 -3.57 -4.09
N ASP A 12 2.48 -3.91 -4.37
CA ASP A 12 2.94 -5.27 -4.64
C ASP A 12 2.76 -6.16 -3.41
N ILE A 13 3.16 -5.68 -2.23
CA ILE A 13 2.98 -6.39 -0.95
C ILE A 13 1.49 -6.66 -0.69
N ILE A 14 0.62 -5.66 -0.87
CA ILE A 14 -0.84 -5.84 -0.69
C ILE A 14 -1.38 -6.88 -1.66
N THR A 15 -0.91 -6.86 -2.91
CA THR A 15 -1.41 -7.76 -3.96
C THR A 15 -0.94 -9.20 -3.77
N HIS A 16 0.32 -9.39 -3.41
CA HIS A 16 0.98 -10.69 -3.38
C HIS A 16 1.03 -11.34 -1.99
N LYS A 17 0.90 -10.54 -0.93
CA LYS A 17 0.90 -11.00 0.47
C LYS A 17 -0.30 -10.44 1.26
N PRO A 18 -1.54 -10.60 0.76
CA PRO A 18 -2.73 -10.10 1.45
C PRO A 18 -2.91 -10.71 2.85
N GLU A 19 -2.32 -11.89 3.10
CA GLU A 19 -2.35 -12.55 4.39
C GLU A 19 -1.66 -11.78 5.53
N LEU A 20 -0.78 -10.82 5.21
CA LEU A 20 -0.14 -9.96 6.20
C LEU A 20 -1.11 -8.88 6.73
N PHE A 21 -2.20 -8.62 6.01
CA PHE A 21 -3.15 -7.55 6.35
C PHE A 21 -4.32 -8.10 7.15
N GLN A 22 -4.06 -8.53 8.39
CA GLN A 22 -5.07 -9.12 9.28
C GLN A 22 -5.13 -8.41 10.63
N GLY A 23 -6.26 -8.59 11.34
CA GLY A 23 -6.40 -8.12 12.71
C GLY A 23 -6.26 -6.59 12.84
N GLU A 24 -5.28 -6.14 13.62
CA GLU A 24 -5.01 -4.71 13.82
C GLU A 24 -4.44 -4.04 12.56
N ILE A 25 -3.64 -4.75 11.77
CA ILE A 25 -3.06 -4.28 10.50
C ILE A 25 -4.16 -3.90 9.50
N LEU A 26 -5.27 -4.66 9.48
CA LEU A 26 -6.43 -4.38 8.63
C LEU A 26 -7.13 -3.06 9.02
N LYS A 27 -7.12 -2.69 10.31
CA LYS A 27 -7.69 -1.40 10.76
C LYS A 27 -6.82 -0.23 10.29
N ASP A 28 -5.51 -0.38 10.40
CA ASP A 28 -4.56 0.61 9.89
C ASP A 28 -4.66 0.72 8.36
N LEU A 29 -4.89 -0.41 7.66
CA LEU A 29 -5.09 -0.42 6.21
C LEU A 29 -6.38 0.31 5.81
N THR A 30 -7.44 0.16 6.61
CA THR A 30 -8.69 0.91 6.41
C THR A 30 -8.47 2.42 6.56
N ARG A 31 -7.65 2.84 7.53
CA ARG A 31 -7.28 4.25 7.69
C ARG A 31 -6.49 4.77 6.49
N LEU A 32 -5.59 3.94 5.94
CA LEU A 32 -4.83 4.29 4.74
C LEU A 32 -5.74 4.42 3.51
N GLU A 33 -6.76 3.58 3.37
CA GLU A 33 -7.78 3.70 2.32
C GLU A 33 -8.52 5.04 2.39
N THR A 34 -8.89 5.49 3.60
CA THR A 34 -9.51 6.81 3.79
C THR A 34 -8.60 7.95 3.32
N VAL A 35 -7.29 7.89 3.60
CA VAL A 35 -6.33 8.89 3.11
C VAL A 35 -6.25 8.88 1.58
N LEU A 36 -6.29 7.70 0.97
CA LEU A 36 -6.28 7.55 -0.49
C LEU A 36 -7.52 8.16 -1.14
N ASP A 37 -8.71 7.94 -0.59
CA ASP A 37 -9.95 8.55 -1.07
C ASP A 37 -9.96 10.08 -0.84
N ASP A 38 -9.49 10.58 0.31
CA ASP A 38 -9.38 12.02 0.57
C ASP A 38 -8.40 12.72 -0.39
N SER A 39 -7.32 12.03 -0.76
CA SER A 39 -6.29 12.53 -1.69
C SER A 39 -6.71 12.55 -3.16
N GLU A 40 -7.87 11.98 -3.53
CA GLU A 40 -8.34 11.92 -4.93
C GLU A 40 -8.51 13.30 -5.56
N THR A 41 -8.83 14.31 -4.74
CA THR A 41 -9.02 15.69 -5.17
C THR A 41 -7.73 16.51 -5.26
N GLU A 42 -6.62 15.96 -4.77
CA GLU A 42 -5.31 16.60 -4.79
C GLU A 42 -4.65 16.48 -6.18
N PRO A 43 -3.84 17.45 -6.60
CA PRO A 43 -3.04 17.30 -7.81
C PRO A 43 -2.02 16.17 -7.65
N GLU A 44 -1.74 15.46 -8.75
CA GLU A 44 -0.92 14.23 -8.76
C GLU A 44 0.39 14.28 -7.96
N PRO A 45 1.25 15.32 -8.05
CA PRO A 45 2.49 15.34 -7.26
C PRO A 45 2.22 15.42 -5.75
N GLU A 46 1.26 16.24 -5.32
CA GLU A 46 0.89 16.37 -3.91
C GLU A 46 0.25 15.06 -3.40
N ARG A 47 -0.62 14.46 -4.22
CA ARG A 47 -1.22 13.15 -3.93
C ARG A 47 -0.17 12.06 -3.73
N ILE A 48 0.85 11.99 -4.59
CA ILE A 48 1.94 11.01 -4.47
C ILE A 48 2.73 11.21 -3.17
N GLU A 49 3.01 12.46 -2.80
CA GLU A 49 3.70 12.78 -1.54
C GLU A 49 2.84 12.40 -0.33
N SER A 50 1.59 12.88 -0.25
CA SER A 50 0.64 12.58 0.83
C SER A 50 0.46 11.08 1.06
N VAL A 51 0.25 10.32 -0.02
CA VAL A 51 0.07 8.86 0.05
C VAL A 51 1.34 8.17 0.48
N THR A 52 2.50 8.62 0.01
CA THR A 52 3.79 8.06 0.43
C THR A 52 4.03 8.26 1.92
N GLU A 53 3.76 9.46 2.43
CA GLU A 53 3.86 9.74 3.87
C GLU A 53 2.94 8.83 4.68
N ALA A 54 1.69 8.66 4.23
CA ALA A 54 0.74 7.77 4.88
C ALA A 54 1.18 6.29 4.86
N ILE A 55 1.81 5.82 3.77
CA ILE A 55 2.40 4.47 3.70
C ILE A 55 3.56 4.33 4.68
N ILE A 56 4.41 5.35 4.81
CA ILE A 56 5.53 5.34 5.75
C ILE A 56 5.00 5.28 7.18
N GLU A 57 4.03 6.14 7.54
CA GLU A 57 3.38 6.12 8.85
C GLU A 57 2.71 4.76 9.15
N PHE A 58 2.06 4.17 8.15
CA PHE A 58 1.49 2.82 8.25
C PHE A 58 2.58 1.78 8.54
N CYS A 59 3.71 1.83 7.84
CA CYS A 59 4.83 0.91 8.03
C CYS A 59 5.50 1.08 9.40
N ASP A 60 5.60 2.31 9.91
CA ASP A 60 6.19 2.61 11.22
C ASP A 60 5.45 1.90 12.37
N VAL A 61 4.12 1.78 12.26
CA VAL A 61 3.31 1.05 13.25
C VAL A 61 3.13 -0.44 12.91
N ASN A 62 3.52 -0.86 11.70
CA ASN A 62 3.43 -2.24 11.20
C ASN A 62 4.82 -2.78 10.79
N PRO A 63 5.66 -3.20 11.77
CA PRO A 63 7.06 -3.54 11.51
C PRO A 63 7.28 -4.73 10.57
N GLU A 64 6.33 -5.67 10.51
CA GLU A 64 6.39 -6.81 9.57
C GLU A 64 6.28 -6.34 8.11
N ILE A 65 5.37 -5.41 7.84
CA ILE A 65 5.19 -4.81 6.51
C ILE A 65 6.41 -3.94 6.15
N HIS A 66 6.91 -3.16 7.11
CA HIS A 66 8.12 -2.36 6.92
C HIS A 66 9.35 -3.21 6.55
N SER A 67 9.50 -4.39 7.17
CA SER A 67 10.56 -5.33 6.82
C SER A 67 10.41 -5.80 5.37
N GLN A 68 9.21 -6.21 4.96
CA GLN A 68 8.94 -6.65 3.59
C GLN A 68 9.22 -5.55 2.55
N LEU A 69 8.82 -4.32 2.86
CA LEU A 69 9.08 -3.16 2.02
C LEU A 69 10.59 -2.96 1.84
N THR A 70 11.35 -3.01 2.95
CA THR A 70 12.82 -2.83 2.96
C THR A 70 13.55 -3.95 2.20
N GLU A 71 13.08 -5.19 2.31
CA GLU A 71 13.61 -6.32 1.55
C GLU A 71 13.45 -6.10 0.05
N MET A 72 12.26 -5.69 -0.42
CA MET A 72 12.01 -5.40 -1.84
C MET A 72 12.88 -4.27 -2.39
N VAL A 73 13.19 -3.24 -1.58
CA VAL A 73 14.14 -2.17 -1.99
C VAL A 73 15.54 -2.73 -2.21
N SER A 74 15.93 -3.67 -1.37
CA SER A 74 17.28 -4.25 -1.34
C SER A 74 17.49 -5.25 -2.48
N GLU A 75 16.42 -5.71 -3.13
CA GLU A 75 16.46 -6.63 -4.26
C GLU A 75 16.71 -5.86 -5.58
N PRO A 76 17.89 -6.01 -6.20
CA PRO A 76 18.24 -5.26 -7.41
C PRO A 76 17.42 -5.69 -8.65
N GLU A 77 16.84 -6.90 -8.64
CA GLU A 77 16.08 -7.43 -9.78
C GLU A 77 14.65 -6.83 -9.87
N LEU A 78 14.04 -6.45 -8.74
CA LEU A 78 12.71 -5.80 -8.68
C LEU A 78 12.75 -4.30 -8.97
N ASN A 79 13.92 -3.67 -8.86
CA ASN A 79 14.15 -2.27 -9.25
C ASN A 79 14.06 -2.06 -10.79
N SER A 80 13.91 -3.15 -11.55
CA SER A 80 13.83 -3.17 -13.02
C SER A 80 12.40 -3.14 -13.54
N SER A 81 11.37 -3.07 -12.68
CA SER A 81 9.96 -3.08 -13.12
C SER A 81 9.64 -1.82 -13.93
N GLU A 82 9.92 -1.94 -15.22
CA GLU A 82 9.44 -1.16 -16.36
C GLU A 82 7.91 -1.10 -16.32
N THR A 83 7.37 -0.22 -15.49
CA THR A 83 6.15 0.58 -15.71
C THR A 83 5.86 1.35 -14.42
N LEU A 84 6.65 2.39 -14.16
CA LEU A 84 6.16 3.59 -13.48
C LEU A 84 5.14 4.25 -14.41
N GLY A 85 4.00 3.58 -14.59
CA GLY A 85 2.88 4.06 -15.38
C GLY A 85 2.12 5.11 -14.59
N GLU A 86 1.58 6.09 -15.30
CA GLU A 86 0.56 7.01 -14.80
C GLU A 86 -0.52 6.19 -14.05
N ASN A 87 -0.96 6.66 -12.88
CA ASN A 87 -1.94 6.03 -11.97
C ASN A 87 -1.44 5.01 -10.92
N GLN A 88 -0.22 5.15 -10.39
CA GLN A 88 0.25 4.27 -9.29
C GLN A 88 -0.61 4.36 -8.01
N VAL A 89 -1.07 5.55 -7.66
CA VAL A 89 -1.95 5.74 -6.50
C VAL A 89 -3.30 5.03 -6.71
N GLN A 90 -3.80 5.01 -7.94
CA GLN A 90 -5.02 4.29 -8.28
C GLN A 90 -4.84 2.78 -8.11
N LEU A 91 -3.74 2.22 -8.63
CA LEU A 91 -3.42 0.80 -8.47
C LEU A 91 -3.33 0.39 -7.00
N LEU A 92 -2.72 1.25 -6.17
CA LEU A 92 -2.67 1.03 -4.73
C LEU A 92 -4.08 1.03 -4.11
N SER A 93 -4.90 2.03 -4.44
CA SER A 93 -6.29 2.12 -3.98
C SER A 93 -7.09 0.86 -4.35
N ASP A 94 -7.02 0.41 -5.61
CA ASP A 94 -7.69 -0.81 -6.07
C ASP A 94 -7.20 -2.06 -5.32
N SER A 95 -5.89 -2.14 -5.05
CA SER A 95 -5.30 -3.26 -4.30
C SER A 95 -5.79 -3.30 -2.85
N ILE A 96 -5.83 -2.14 -2.19
CA ILE A 96 -6.32 -2.02 -0.81
C ILE A 96 -7.81 -2.38 -0.74
N LYS A 97 -8.63 -1.79 -1.63
CA LYS A 97 -10.07 -2.07 -1.68
C LYS A 97 -10.33 -3.55 -1.85
N LYS A 98 -9.58 -4.23 -2.72
CA LYS A 98 -9.68 -5.69 -2.90
C LYS A 98 -9.36 -6.48 -1.63
N VAL A 99 -8.31 -6.13 -0.90
CA VAL A 99 -7.97 -6.81 0.38
C VAL A 99 -9.04 -6.56 1.43
N LEU A 100 -9.49 -5.32 1.58
CA LEU A 100 -10.58 -4.96 2.49
C LEU A 100 -11.86 -5.75 2.14
N ASP A 101 -12.30 -5.75 0.88
CA ASP A 101 -13.47 -6.51 0.42
C ASP A 101 -13.36 -8.01 0.72
N LEU A 102 -12.18 -8.62 0.47
CA LEU A 102 -11.96 -10.04 0.77
C LEU A 102 -12.15 -10.35 2.26
N HIS A 103 -11.72 -9.45 3.15
CA HIS A 103 -11.87 -9.57 4.60
C HIS A 103 -13.28 -9.22 5.09
N PHE A 104 -13.99 -8.28 4.45
CA PHE A 104 -15.37 -7.95 4.79
C PHE A 104 -16.37 -9.02 4.31
N LEU A 105 -16.10 -9.65 3.16
CA LEU A 105 -16.95 -10.71 2.59
C LEU A 105 -16.71 -12.08 3.22
N ASN A 106 -15.52 -12.32 3.79
CA ASN A 106 -15.19 -13.53 4.56
C ASN A 106 -14.81 -13.16 6.00
N PRO A 107 -15.78 -12.75 6.86
CA PRO A 107 -15.47 -12.66 8.27
C PRO A 107 -14.99 -14.05 8.73
N PRO A 108 -13.87 -14.15 9.46
CA PRO A 108 -13.44 -15.43 10.01
C PRO A 108 -14.60 -15.96 10.85
N ASN A 109 -15.14 -17.11 10.43
CA ASN A 109 -16.21 -17.80 11.13
C ASN A 109 -15.75 -18.01 12.59
N ILE A 110 -16.30 -17.21 13.51
CA ILE A 110 -16.11 -17.38 14.96
C ILE A 110 -17.07 -18.46 15.44
#